data_AF-A0A7C2C4L1-F1
#
_entry.id   AF-A0A7C2C4L1-F1
#
_cell.length_a   1.000
_cell.length_b   1.000
_cell.length_c   1.000
_cell.angle_alpha   90.00
_cell.angle_beta   90.00
_cell.angle_gamma   90.00
#
_symmetry.space_group_name_H-M   'P 1'
#
loop_
_entity.id
_entity.type
_entity.pdbx_description
1 polymer ?
#
loop_
_entity_poly.entity_id
_entity_poly.type
_entity_poly.pdbx_seq_one_letter_code
_entity_poly.pdbx_strand_id
1 'polypeptide(L)'
;MLVDPSWSPGTPCSRNIKGYPCGGGFKGTPQAHPDWTGFLTIPNTHDIGVVTFKRPLPTEATSGQYGRVAPQGYLDALAARRGLQEVEFTVVGYGLQLVKPVLEGERTRYLGTVSLVNLGSALTDGYNIQYSNSPGEGVGPGGTCFGDSGGPVLHRTDNGREVIVGVNSFVLNANCKGSAFAYRTDISDSLNFLAGFGIKP
;
A
#
# COMPACT_ATOMS: atom_id res chain seq x y z
N MET A 1 -4.80 -14.20 1.57
CA MET A 1 -3.46 -13.61 1.41
C MET A 1 -2.42 -14.70 1.63
N LEU A 2 -1.17 -14.51 1.20
CA LEU A 2 -0.08 -15.47 1.45
C LEU A 2 0.96 -14.86 2.38
N VAL A 3 1.53 -15.67 3.29
CA VAL A 3 2.65 -15.23 4.14
C VAL A 3 3.81 -14.86 3.23
N ASP A 4 4.46 -13.74 3.52
CA ASP A 4 5.60 -13.31 2.72
C ASP A 4 6.83 -14.19 2.93
N PRO A 5 7.30 -14.92 1.89
CA PRO A 5 8.46 -15.79 2.01
C PRO A 5 9.77 -15.03 2.26
N SER A 6 9.82 -13.73 1.95
CA SER A 6 10.97 -12.85 2.21
C SER A 6 10.94 -12.24 3.60
N TRP A 7 9.90 -12.53 4.41
CA TRP A 7 9.75 -11.99 5.74
C TRP A 7 10.27 -12.96 6.81
N SER A 8 11.10 -12.44 7.71
CA SER A 8 11.48 -13.13 8.94
C SER A 8 10.90 -12.35 10.14
N PRO A 9 10.17 -13.01 11.07
CA PRO A 9 9.53 -12.37 12.22
C PRO A 9 10.49 -11.77 13.25
N GLY A 10 11.81 -11.85 13.07
CA GLY A 10 12.76 -11.39 14.10
C GLY A 10 12.50 -12.03 15.47
N THR A 11 12.90 -11.37 16.56
CA THR A 11 12.71 -11.87 17.92
C THR A 11 11.34 -11.46 18.50
N PRO A 12 10.51 -12.40 18.99
CA PRO A 12 9.22 -12.08 19.63
C PRO A 12 9.39 -11.34 20.97
N CYS A 13 8.50 -10.39 21.29
CA CYS A 13 8.42 -9.78 22.63
C CYS A 13 7.45 -10.52 23.56
N SER A 14 6.56 -11.35 23.00
CA SER A 14 5.61 -12.15 23.75
C SER A 14 5.30 -13.44 22.99
N ARG A 15 4.69 -14.42 23.68
CA ARG A 15 4.32 -15.72 23.11
C ARG A 15 3.44 -15.60 21.85
N ASN A 16 2.66 -14.52 21.74
CA ASN A 16 1.66 -14.31 20.70
C ASN A 16 2.02 -13.19 19.70
N ILE A 17 3.15 -12.49 19.89
CA ILE A 17 3.62 -11.42 18.99
C ILE A 17 5.00 -11.79 18.50
N LYS A 18 5.03 -12.50 17.38
CA LYS A 18 6.23 -12.76 16.57
C LYS A 18 6.29 -11.64 15.53
N GLY A 19 7.41 -10.95 15.34
CA GLY A 19 7.46 -9.84 14.36
C GLY A 19 7.17 -8.47 14.92
N TYR A 20 6.63 -7.61 14.07
CA TYR A 20 6.31 -6.22 14.39
C TYR A 20 5.27 -6.13 15.52
N PRO A 21 5.39 -5.17 16.47
CA PRO A 21 6.45 -4.16 16.58
C PRO A 21 7.69 -4.63 17.35
N CYS A 22 7.79 -5.91 17.65
CA CYS A 22 8.74 -6.47 18.60
C CYS A 22 10.07 -6.92 17.98
N GLY A 23 10.07 -7.26 16.70
CA GLY A 23 11.21 -7.79 15.95
C GLY A 23 11.69 -6.87 14.82
N GLY A 24 11.84 -5.56 15.07
CA GLY A 24 12.41 -4.62 14.10
C GLY A 24 11.67 -3.29 14.01
N GLY A 25 11.97 -2.53 12.95
CA GLY A 25 11.35 -1.26 12.62
C GLY A 25 12.25 -0.04 12.87
N PHE A 26 11.96 1.04 12.16
CA PHE A 26 12.67 2.30 12.27
C PHE A 26 11.68 3.41 12.59
N LYS A 27 12.13 4.37 13.40
CA LYS A 27 11.33 5.53 13.79
C LYS A 27 11.89 6.78 13.12
N GLY A 28 11.01 7.58 12.54
CA GLY A 28 11.36 8.86 11.94
C GLY A 28 10.34 9.94 12.30
N THR A 29 10.51 11.11 11.69
CA THR A 29 9.60 12.24 11.82
C THR A 29 8.63 12.20 10.65
N PRO A 30 7.31 12.03 10.89
CA PRO A 30 6.33 12.03 9.82
C PRO A 30 6.06 13.46 9.34
N GLN A 31 5.88 13.61 8.03
CA GLN A 31 5.41 14.81 7.37
C GLN A 31 4.33 14.40 6.38
N ALA A 32 3.10 14.82 6.62
CA ALA A 32 1.99 14.58 5.71
C ALA A 32 1.99 15.60 4.57
N HIS A 33 1.25 15.30 3.51
CA HIS A 33 0.88 16.28 2.50
C HIS A 33 0.33 17.56 3.17
N PRO A 34 0.73 18.78 2.75
CA PRO A 34 0.27 20.02 3.38
C PRO A 34 -1.25 20.19 3.43
N ASP A 35 -1.94 19.64 2.42
CA ASP A 35 -3.41 19.68 2.32
C ASP A 35 -4.10 18.47 3.00
N TRP A 36 -3.34 17.57 3.65
CA TRP A 36 -3.93 16.52 4.47
C TRP A 36 -4.59 17.12 5.71
N THR A 37 -5.91 16.93 5.81
CA THR A 37 -6.72 17.54 6.87
C THR A 37 -6.80 16.69 8.15
N GLY A 38 -6.29 15.45 8.12
CA GLY A 38 -6.51 14.46 9.18
C GLY A 38 -7.86 13.74 9.09
N PHE A 39 -8.70 14.08 8.11
CA PHE A 39 -9.99 13.45 7.86
C PHE A 39 -10.06 12.90 6.44
N LEU A 40 -10.92 11.88 6.24
CA LEU A 40 -11.17 11.33 4.92
C LEU A 40 -11.97 12.33 4.07
N THR A 41 -11.28 13.02 3.15
CA THR A 41 -11.87 13.93 2.16
C THR A 41 -11.88 13.26 0.79
N ILE A 42 -13.06 12.89 0.28
CA ILE A 42 -13.20 12.23 -1.02
C ILE A 42 -13.62 13.27 -2.08
N PRO A 43 -13.08 13.20 -3.31
CA PRO A 43 -12.15 12.17 -3.81
C PRO A 43 -10.67 12.49 -3.54
N ASN A 44 -10.26 13.74 -3.44
CA ASN A 44 -8.86 14.06 -3.15
C ASN A 44 -8.59 13.97 -1.65
N THR A 45 -8.05 12.81 -1.23
CA THR A 45 -7.74 12.57 0.18
C THR A 45 -6.45 13.26 0.61
N HIS A 46 -5.52 13.56 -0.30
CA HIS A 46 -4.15 13.96 0.04
C HIS A 46 -3.47 12.99 1.04
N ASP A 47 -3.89 11.72 1.05
CA ASP A 47 -3.43 10.73 2.03
C ASP A 47 -2.08 10.12 1.60
N ILE A 48 -1.06 10.97 1.67
CA ILE A 48 0.34 10.64 1.41
C ILE A 48 1.23 11.37 2.41
N GLY A 49 2.34 10.73 2.80
CA GLY A 49 3.30 11.30 3.72
C GLY A 49 4.69 10.70 3.55
N VAL A 50 5.68 11.40 4.07
CA VAL A 50 7.08 10.97 4.14
C VAL A 50 7.47 10.83 5.60
N VAL A 51 8.30 9.83 5.91
CA VAL A 51 8.93 9.68 7.22
C VAL A 51 10.43 9.90 7.07
N THR A 52 10.95 10.98 7.65
CA THR A 52 12.38 11.29 7.61
C THR A 52 13.10 10.71 8.82
N PHE A 53 14.13 9.90 8.58
CA PHE A 53 14.99 9.39 9.63
C PHE A 53 16.07 10.41 10.02
N LYS A 54 16.37 10.52 11.31
CA LYS A 54 17.45 11.41 11.80
C LYS A 54 18.85 10.98 11.34
N ARG A 55 19.01 9.70 11.01
CA ARG A 55 20.24 9.09 10.48
C ARG A 55 19.85 8.14 9.34
N PRO A 56 20.75 7.92 8.37
CA PRO A 56 20.54 6.90 7.36
C PRO A 56 20.22 5.54 7.98
N LEU A 57 19.35 4.78 7.32
CA LEU A 57 19.10 3.39 7.72
C LEU A 57 20.36 2.56 7.55
N PRO A 58 20.60 1.53 8.40
CA PRO A 58 21.66 0.57 8.18
C PRO A 58 21.53 -0.08 6.80
N THR A 59 22.64 -0.31 6.09
CA THR A 59 22.66 -0.84 4.72
C THR A 59 21.93 -2.18 4.62
N GLU A 60 22.11 -3.04 5.63
CA GLU A 60 21.49 -4.34 5.80
C GLU A 60 19.97 -4.28 5.97
N ALA A 61 19.41 -3.14 6.38
CA ALA A 61 17.97 -3.00 6.57
C ALA A 61 17.19 -3.04 5.25
N THR A 62 17.84 -2.64 4.16
CA THR A 62 17.25 -2.58 2.82
C THR A 62 17.99 -3.45 1.83
N SER A 63 19.11 -4.06 2.23
CA SER A 63 20.09 -4.67 1.33
C SER A 63 20.50 -3.72 0.19
N GLY A 64 20.51 -2.41 0.46
CA GLY A 64 20.77 -1.36 -0.53
C GLY A 64 19.67 -1.13 -1.56
N GLN A 65 18.49 -1.75 -1.42
CA GLN A 65 17.39 -1.67 -2.37
C GLN A 65 16.23 -0.82 -1.82
N TYR A 66 15.72 0.09 -2.66
CA TYR A 66 14.59 0.93 -2.33
C TYR A 66 13.50 0.77 -3.38
N GLY A 67 12.24 0.87 -2.92
CA GLY A 67 11.10 0.99 -3.84
C GLY A 67 11.21 2.24 -4.70
N ARG A 68 10.68 2.16 -5.92
CA ARG A 68 10.60 3.29 -6.85
C ARG A 68 9.15 3.75 -6.97
N VAL A 69 8.93 5.05 -6.94
CA VAL A 69 7.60 5.61 -7.21
C VAL A 69 7.33 5.55 -8.71
N ALA A 70 6.10 5.24 -9.10
CA ALA A 70 5.72 5.22 -10.51
C ALA A 70 5.82 6.62 -11.16
N PRO A 71 6.20 6.70 -12.45
CA PRO A 71 6.29 7.98 -13.17
C PRO A 71 4.92 8.62 -13.35
N GLN A 72 4.91 9.93 -13.61
CA GLN A 72 3.64 10.67 -13.74
C GLN A 72 2.71 10.06 -14.79
N GLY A 73 1.44 9.84 -14.44
CA GLY A 73 0.41 9.31 -15.34
C GLY A 73 0.55 7.82 -15.66
N TYR A 74 1.37 7.09 -14.89
CA TYR A 74 1.61 5.66 -15.09
C TYR A 74 0.32 4.83 -15.09
N LEU A 75 -0.56 5.04 -14.11
CA LEU A 75 -1.80 4.28 -13.98
C LEU A 75 -2.81 4.62 -15.08
N ASP A 76 -2.84 5.87 -15.56
CA ASP A 76 -3.72 6.26 -16.67
C ASP A 76 -3.26 5.57 -17.97
N ALA A 77 -1.94 5.56 -18.21
CA ALA A 77 -1.36 4.85 -19.35
C ALA A 77 -1.58 3.33 -19.26
N LEU A 78 -1.50 2.76 -18.06
CA LEU A 78 -1.73 1.34 -17.81
C LEU A 78 -3.21 0.98 -18.06
N ALA A 79 -4.15 1.77 -17.54
CA ALA A 79 -5.59 1.56 -17.71
C ALA A 79 -6.08 1.77 -19.15
N ALA A 80 -5.38 2.60 -19.95
CA ALA A 80 -5.73 2.86 -21.36
C ALA A 80 -5.27 1.77 -22.34
N ARG A 81 -4.47 0.79 -21.91
CA ARG A 81 -3.98 -0.30 -22.77
C ARG A 81 -5.16 -1.10 -23.33
N ARG A 82 -5.29 -1.17 -24.66
CA ARG A 82 -6.35 -1.94 -25.32
C ARG A 82 -6.01 -3.43 -25.34
N GLY A 83 -7.03 -4.27 -25.11
CA GLY A 83 -7.07 -5.63 -25.64
C GLY A 83 -6.65 -6.77 -24.71
N LEU A 84 -5.99 -6.55 -23.57
CA LEU A 84 -5.69 -7.59 -22.59
C LEU A 84 -5.50 -6.95 -21.19
N GLN A 85 -5.93 -7.66 -20.14
CA GLN A 85 -5.49 -7.60 -18.73
C GLN A 85 -6.42 -6.93 -17.71
N GLU A 86 -6.88 -7.77 -16.78
CA GLU A 86 -7.04 -7.37 -15.38
C GLU A 86 -5.69 -6.79 -14.92
N VAL A 87 -5.65 -5.49 -14.65
CA VAL A 87 -4.47 -4.87 -14.06
C VAL A 87 -4.40 -5.33 -12.61
N GLU A 88 -3.34 -6.05 -12.26
CA GLU A 88 -3.14 -6.56 -10.91
C GLU A 88 -2.06 -5.78 -10.16
N PHE A 89 -2.27 -5.63 -8.87
CA PHE A 89 -1.32 -5.04 -7.94
C PHE A 89 -1.02 -6.02 -6.82
N THR A 90 0.15 -5.88 -6.23
CA THR A 90 0.50 -6.54 -4.97
C THR A 90 0.35 -5.55 -3.82
N VAL A 91 -0.45 -5.89 -2.82
CA VAL A 91 -0.53 -5.18 -1.54
C VAL A 91 0.23 -5.97 -0.49
N VAL A 92 0.94 -5.26 0.38
CA VAL A 92 1.78 -5.88 1.42
C VAL A 92 1.50 -5.21 2.76
N GLY A 93 1.35 -6.00 3.81
CA GLY A 93 1.12 -5.44 5.13
C GLY A 93 1.02 -6.45 6.26
N TYR A 94 0.61 -5.93 7.43
CA TYR A 94 0.49 -6.65 8.71
C TYR A 94 -0.91 -6.44 9.32
N GLY A 95 -1.88 -6.00 8.51
CA GLY A 95 -3.25 -5.74 8.91
C GLY A 95 -4.01 -7.02 9.24
N LEU A 96 -5.28 -6.86 9.59
CA LEU A 96 -6.15 -7.98 9.95
C LEU A 96 -6.37 -8.90 8.74
N GLN A 97 -6.21 -10.21 8.95
CA GLN A 97 -6.49 -11.23 7.94
C GLN A 97 -8.01 -11.44 7.81
N LEU A 98 -8.75 -11.29 8.91
CA LEU A 98 -10.20 -11.46 8.97
C LEU A 98 -10.81 -10.58 10.07
N VAL A 99 -11.95 -9.96 9.80
CA VAL A 99 -12.74 -9.24 10.83
C VAL A 99 -13.98 -10.03 11.24
N LYS A 100 -14.63 -10.69 10.26
CA LYS A 100 -15.84 -11.49 10.45
C LYS A 100 -15.77 -12.77 9.62
N PRO A 101 -16.22 -13.92 10.16
CA PRO A 101 -16.92 -14.07 11.45
C PRO A 101 -16.03 -14.06 12.70
N VAL A 102 -14.73 -14.36 12.53
CA VAL A 102 -13.74 -14.36 13.61
C VAL A 102 -12.71 -13.25 13.32
N LEU A 103 -12.27 -12.57 14.37
CA LEU A 103 -11.20 -11.60 14.26
C LEU A 103 -9.85 -12.32 14.21
N GLU A 104 -9.11 -12.13 13.13
CA GLU A 104 -7.76 -12.65 12.94
C GLU A 104 -6.81 -11.49 12.62
N GLY A 105 -5.72 -11.41 13.39
CA GLY A 105 -4.79 -10.30 13.37
C GLY A 105 -3.40 -10.76 13.74
N GLU A 106 -2.90 -11.73 13.00
CA GLU A 106 -1.52 -12.19 13.12
C GLU A 106 -0.56 -11.03 12.86
N ARG A 107 0.52 -10.96 13.63
CA ARG A 107 1.59 -9.96 13.44
C ARG A 107 2.59 -10.43 12.38
N THR A 108 2.06 -10.94 11.28
CA THR A 108 2.78 -11.58 10.18
C THR A 108 2.68 -10.71 8.94
N ARG A 109 3.77 -10.62 8.15
CA ARG A 109 3.72 -9.92 6.86
C ARG A 109 3.03 -10.81 5.83
N TYR A 110 2.00 -10.29 5.19
CA TYR A 110 1.28 -10.95 4.12
C TYR A 110 1.38 -10.17 2.81
N LEU A 111 1.25 -10.88 1.69
CA LEU A 111 0.97 -10.32 0.38
C LEU A 111 -0.43 -10.71 -0.08
N GLY A 112 -1.08 -9.79 -0.78
CA GLY A 112 -2.31 -10.03 -1.54
C GLY A 112 -2.15 -9.55 -2.97
N THR A 113 -2.73 -10.28 -3.92
CA THR A 113 -2.94 -9.77 -5.26
C THR A 113 -4.29 -9.06 -5.27
N VAL A 114 -4.41 -7.92 -5.93
CA VAL A 114 -5.69 -7.20 -6.07
C VAL A 114 -5.82 -6.67 -7.48
N SER A 115 -7.04 -6.55 -7.98
CA SER A 115 -7.30 -6.12 -9.35
C SER A 115 -7.80 -4.68 -9.35
N LEU A 116 -7.33 -3.87 -10.29
CA LEU A 116 -7.83 -2.52 -10.53
C LEU A 116 -9.32 -2.59 -10.87
N VAL A 117 -10.13 -1.80 -10.17
CA VAL A 117 -11.57 -1.67 -10.39
C VAL A 117 -11.90 -0.33 -11.03
N ASN A 118 -11.33 0.78 -10.53
CA ASN A 118 -11.64 2.10 -11.06
C ASN A 118 -10.54 3.14 -10.74
N LEU A 119 -10.40 4.13 -11.61
CA LEU A 119 -9.59 5.34 -11.40
C LEU A 119 -10.41 6.64 -11.48
N GLY A 120 -11.62 6.64 -12.05
CA GLY A 120 -12.45 7.82 -12.28
C GLY A 120 -13.90 7.75 -11.74
N SER A 121 -14.16 6.97 -10.68
CA SER A 121 -15.45 7.02 -9.97
C SER A 121 -15.54 8.27 -9.08
N ALA A 122 -16.74 8.57 -8.56
CA ALA A 122 -16.91 9.66 -7.58
C ALA A 122 -16.06 9.50 -6.30
N LEU A 123 -15.56 8.28 -6.04
CA LEU A 123 -14.68 7.99 -4.91
C LEU A 123 -13.20 8.14 -5.25
N THR A 124 -12.85 8.15 -6.54
CA THR A 124 -11.45 8.18 -6.99
C THR A 124 -11.10 9.45 -7.73
N ASP A 125 -11.90 9.90 -8.70
CA ASP A 125 -11.73 11.12 -9.50
C ASP A 125 -10.28 11.40 -9.95
N GLY A 126 -9.55 10.35 -10.33
CA GLY A 126 -8.15 10.42 -10.72
C GLY A 126 -7.15 10.49 -9.56
N TYR A 127 -7.57 10.66 -8.31
CA TYR A 127 -6.71 10.74 -7.11
C TYR A 127 -6.44 9.40 -6.44
N ASN A 128 -7.43 8.49 -6.44
CA ASN A 128 -7.31 7.19 -5.79
C ASN A 128 -7.32 6.03 -6.80
N ILE A 129 -6.72 4.93 -6.38
CA ILE A 129 -6.91 3.60 -6.96
C ILE A 129 -8.06 2.95 -6.22
N GLN A 130 -9.12 2.54 -6.92
CA GLN A 130 -10.07 1.58 -6.38
C GLN A 130 -9.66 0.18 -6.85
N TYR A 131 -9.44 -0.75 -5.92
CA TYR A 131 -9.10 -2.13 -6.24
C TYR A 131 -9.98 -3.13 -5.48
N SER A 132 -9.98 -4.38 -5.96
CA SER A 132 -10.75 -5.47 -5.37
C SER A 132 -10.26 -5.80 -3.97
N ASN A 133 -11.19 -6.05 -3.05
CA ASN A 133 -10.85 -6.42 -1.67
C ASN A 133 -11.71 -7.61 -1.24
N SER A 134 -11.36 -8.80 -1.73
CA SER A 134 -12.15 -10.01 -1.53
C SER A 134 -11.40 -10.99 -0.63
N PRO A 135 -12.10 -11.81 0.18
CA PRO A 135 -11.45 -12.73 1.10
C PRO A 135 -10.45 -13.65 0.39
N GLY A 136 -9.23 -13.77 0.92
CA GLY A 136 -8.20 -14.61 0.32
C GLY A 136 -7.99 -15.89 1.14
N GLU A 137 -8.46 -17.02 0.61
CA GLU A 137 -8.28 -18.41 1.10
C GLU A 137 -8.33 -19.38 -0.12
N GLY A 138 -7.57 -19.08 -1.18
CA GLY A 138 -7.61 -19.84 -2.44
C GLY A 138 -8.87 -19.63 -3.31
N VAL A 139 -9.81 -18.78 -2.86
CA VAL A 139 -11.06 -18.43 -3.58
C VAL A 139 -11.14 -16.95 -4.01
N GLY A 140 -10.14 -16.15 -3.67
CA GLY A 140 -10.09 -14.72 -3.98
C GLY A 140 -8.67 -14.18 -3.86
N PRO A 141 -8.37 -13.03 -4.48
CA PRO A 141 -7.01 -12.55 -4.68
C PRO A 141 -6.39 -11.97 -3.38
N GLY A 142 -7.23 -11.68 -2.37
CA GLY A 142 -6.85 -11.02 -1.12
C GLY A 142 -7.21 -9.54 -1.15
N GLY A 143 -6.60 -8.76 -0.27
CA GLY A 143 -6.75 -7.31 -0.24
C GLY A 143 -6.22 -6.73 1.07
N THR A 144 -6.71 -5.54 1.42
CA THR A 144 -6.20 -4.76 2.55
C THR A 144 -7.26 -4.58 3.61
N CYS A 145 -6.84 -4.56 4.87
CA CYS A 145 -7.72 -4.31 5.99
C CYS A 145 -7.08 -3.37 7.02
N PHE A 146 -7.77 -3.18 8.15
CA PHE A 146 -7.27 -2.38 9.26
C PHE A 146 -5.87 -2.84 9.66
N GLY A 147 -4.93 -1.89 9.69
CA GLY A 147 -3.51 -2.12 9.95
C GLY A 147 -2.63 -2.16 8.68
N ASP A 148 -3.21 -2.25 7.48
CA ASP A 148 -2.48 -2.10 6.21
C ASP A 148 -2.41 -0.66 5.71
N SER A 149 -3.08 0.28 6.39
CA SER A 149 -3.06 1.72 6.08
C SER A 149 -1.63 2.27 6.04
N GLY A 150 -1.30 3.05 5.01
CA GLY A 150 0.05 3.52 4.73
C GLY A 150 0.94 2.50 4.02
N GLY A 151 0.50 1.25 3.87
CA GLY A 151 1.21 0.20 3.14
C GLY A 151 1.22 0.44 1.62
N PRO A 152 2.18 -0.12 0.89
CA PRO A 152 2.33 0.12 -0.54
C PRO A 152 1.33 -0.70 -1.37
N VAL A 153 0.89 -0.09 -2.48
CA VAL A 153 0.33 -0.79 -3.64
C VAL A 153 1.41 -0.85 -4.71
N LEU A 154 1.82 -2.07 -5.07
CA LEU A 154 2.92 -2.33 -5.99
C LEU A 154 2.40 -2.84 -7.33
N HIS A 155 2.91 -2.29 -8.43
CA HIS A 155 2.70 -2.84 -9.76
C HIS A 155 4.00 -3.42 -10.30
N ARG A 156 3.94 -4.63 -10.88
CA ARG A 156 5.07 -5.24 -11.58
C ARG A 156 5.02 -4.85 -13.05
N THR A 157 5.97 -4.03 -13.46
CA THR A 157 6.13 -3.57 -14.85
C THR A 157 6.47 -4.72 -15.80
N ASP A 158 6.28 -4.51 -17.10
CA ASP A 158 6.56 -5.51 -18.15
C ASP A 158 8.02 -5.99 -18.18
N ASN A 159 8.97 -5.19 -17.65
CA ASN A 159 10.38 -5.56 -17.53
C ASN A 159 10.73 -6.25 -16.19
N GLY A 160 9.74 -6.60 -15.40
CA GLY A 160 9.87 -7.34 -14.14
C GLY A 160 10.19 -6.48 -12.92
N ARG A 161 10.37 -5.15 -13.06
CA ARG A 161 10.58 -4.22 -11.94
C ARG A 161 9.26 -3.91 -11.22
N GLU A 162 9.35 -3.67 -9.92
CA GLU A 162 8.23 -3.21 -9.10
C GLU A 162 8.29 -1.69 -8.93
N VAL A 163 7.13 -1.05 -9.03
CA VAL A 163 6.92 0.37 -8.74
C VAL A 163 5.77 0.55 -7.77
N ILE A 164 5.90 1.50 -6.87
CA ILE A 164 4.85 1.94 -5.96
C ILE A 164 3.92 2.84 -6.77
N VAL A 165 2.66 2.41 -6.88
CA VAL A 165 1.61 3.15 -7.60
C VAL A 165 0.62 3.81 -6.66
N GLY A 166 0.57 3.39 -5.40
CA GLY A 166 -0.31 3.97 -4.40
C GLY A 166 0.08 3.64 -2.97
N VAL A 167 -0.55 4.36 -2.04
CA VAL A 167 -0.46 4.16 -0.59
C VAL A 167 -1.85 3.81 -0.06
N ASN A 168 -2.00 2.66 0.60
CA ASN A 168 -3.27 2.18 1.13
C ASN A 168 -3.89 3.22 2.08
N SER A 169 -5.13 3.62 1.81
CA SER A 169 -5.76 4.76 2.45
C SER A 169 -7.02 4.35 3.22
N PHE A 170 -8.07 3.91 2.52
CA PHE A 170 -9.37 3.65 3.15
C PHE A 170 -10.11 2.43 2.59
N VAL A 171 -11.08 1.97 3.37
CA VAL A 171 -12.06 0.93 3.01
C VAL A 171 -13.47 1.46 3.24
N LEU A 172 -14.48 0.87 2.60
CA LEU A 172 -15.87 1.35 2.68
C LEU A 172 -16.71 0.68 3.78
N ASN A 173 -16.18 -0.34 4.45
CA ASN A 173 -16.91 -1.05 5.49
C ASN A 173 -15.98 -1.67 6.53
N ALA A 174 -16.54 -1.92 7.71
CA ALA A 174 -15.83 -2.53 8.83
C ALA A 174 -15.47 -4.00 8.63
N ASN A 175 -15.89 -4.64 7.54
CA ASN A 175 -15.54 -6.02 7.24
C ASN A 175 -14.32 -6.15 6.33
N CYS A 176 -13.80 -5.04 5.78
CA CYS A 176 -12.73 -5.03 4.79
C CYS A 176 -13.05 -5.91 3.57
N LYS A 177 -14.28 -5.80 3.04
CA LYS A 177 -14.73 -6.58 1.87
C LYS A 177 -15.24 -5.71 0.74
N GLY A 178 -15.15 -6.19 -0.49
CA GLY A 178 -15.65 -5.54 -1.70
C GLY A 178 -14.60 -4.68 -2.39
N SER A 179 -14.25 -3.54 -1.78
CA SER A 179 -13.24 -2.62 -2.34
C SER A 179 -12.40 -1.97 -1.26
N ALA A 180 -11.18 -1.62 -1.65
CA ALA A 180 -10.27 -0.78 -0.90
C ALA A 180 -9.65 0.25 -1.83
N PHE A 181 -9.12 1.30 -1.22
CA PHE A 181 -8.69 2.49 -1.90
C PHE A 181 -7.28 2.89 -1.45
N ALA A 182 -6.46 3.27 -2.42
CA ALA A 182 -5.13 3.81 -2.17
C ALA A 182 -4.96 5.16 -2.86
N TYR A 183 -4.29 6.09 -2.20
CA TYR A 183 -3.96 7.37 -2.81
C TYR A 183 -2.84 7.18 -3.82
N ARG A 184 -3.00 7.72 -5.04
CA ARG A 184 -2.05 7.52 -6.13
C ARG A 184 -0.74 8.22 -5.86
N THR A 185 0.38 7.55 -6.16
CA THR A 185 1.71 8.18 -6.06
C THR A 185 2.20 8.75 -7.39
N ASP A 186 1.51 8.47 -8.49
CA ASP A 186 1.89 8.83 -9.87
C ASP A 186 1.17 10.07 -10.41
N ILE A 187 0.46 10.81 -9.56
CA ILE A 187 -0.18 12.08 -9.93
C ILE A 187 0.72 13.27 -9.61
N SER A 188 0.49 14.40 -10.28
CA SER A 188 1.29 15.61 -10.07
C SER A 188 1.26 16.11 -8.63
N ASP A 189 0.11 16.00 -7.94
CA ASP A 189 -0.05 16.38 -6.53
C ASP A 189 0.97 15.64 -5.63
N SER A 190 0.92 14.30 -5.66
CA SER A 190 1.85 13.42 -4.95
C SER A 190 3.30 13.65 -5.35
N LEU A 191 3.60 13.74 -6.65
CA LEU A 191 4.98 13.88 -7.13
C LEU A 191 5.58 15.25 -6.76
N ASN A 192 4.79 16.32 -6.76
CA ASN A 192 5.25 17.64 -6.31
C ASN A 192 5.59 17.64 -4.81
N PHE A 193 4.73 17.02 -3.99
CA PHE A 193 4.99 16.83 -2.57
C PHE A 193 6.26 16.01 -2.32
N LEU A 194 6.38 14.84 -2.97
CA LEU A 194 7.52 13.94 -2.85
C LEU A 194 8.84 14.57 -3.33
N ALA A 195 8.79 15.40 -4.37
CA ALA A 195 9.97 16.11 -4.87
C ALA A 195 10.57 17.07 -3.85
N GLY A 196 9.77 17.64 -2.93
CA GLY A 196 10.24 18.44 -1.79
C GLY A 196 11.15 17.66 -0.84
N PHE A 197 11.10 16.33 -0.88
CA PHE A 197 11.94 15.42 -0.10
C PHE A 197 13.02 14.74 -0.96
N GLY A 198 13.20 15.17 -2.20
CA GLY A 198 14.16 14.57 -3.14
C GLY A 198 13.73 13.22 -3.72
N ILE A 199 12.49 12.80 -3.51
CA ILE A 199 11.93 11.56 -4.07
C ILE A 199 11.43 11.86 -5.48
N LYS A 200 11.89 11.08 -6.46
CA LYS A 200 11.51 11.19 -7.87
C LYS A 200 11.30 9.78 -8.46
N PRO A 201 10.48 9.65 -9.51
CA PRO A 201 10.31 8.38 -10.24
C PRO A 201 11.63 7.82 -10.82
#